data_AF-A0A1Z4R3Z8-F1
#
_entry.id   AF-A0A1Z4R3Z8-F1
#
_cell.length_a   1.000
_cell.length_b   1.000
_cell.length_c   1.000
_cell.angle_alpha   90.00
_cell.angle_beta   90.00
_cell.angle_gamma   90.00
#
_symmetry.space_group_name_H-M   'P 1'
#
loop_
_entity.id
_entity.type
_entity.pdbx_description
1 polymer ?
#
loop_
_entity_poly.entity_id
_entity_poly.type
_entity_poly.pdbx_seq_one_letter_code
_entity_poly.pdbx_strand_id
1 'polypeptide(L)'
;MKKFSRQQIFSPALLVLKVSIILLILPVSKSFSSSAPNLDGDSQPNRVKFSECMADVQETTSGWEKQQMNSAATAICNARKAHAKEKARFIAAISKLEKQYEGYTNHGFDQHVKVATQDAWNIVKNCIEFKEGFTHPHNVAIYQVPNDVRKSCYAMTAGLVESQLIVSK
;
A
#
# COMPACT_ATOMS: atom_id res chain seq x y z
N MET A 1 82.43 24.30 -47.68
CA MET A 1 81.87 25.52 -47.04
C MET A 1 80.34 25.43 -47.08
N LYS A 2 79.68 25.78 -45.96
CA LYS A 2 78.23 26.00 -45.74
C LYS A 2 77.31 24.77 -45.90
N LYS A 3 76.70 24.16 -44.86
CA LYS A 3 75.78 24.56 -43.75
C LYS A 3 74.29 24.39 -44.09
N PHE A 4 73.61 23.66 -43.18
CA PHE A 4 72.17 23.64 -42.83
C PHE A 4 71.21 23.05 -43.89
N SER A 5 70.11 22.36 -43.57
CA SER A 5 69.25 22.41 -42.39
C SER A 5 68.28 21.22 -42.38
N ARG A 6 67.87 20.76 -41.18
CA ARG A 6 66.50 20.38 -40.72
C ARG A 6 65.51 19.77 -41.76
N GLN A 7 64.72 18.73 -41.47
CA GLN A 7 63.84 18.55 -40.30
C GLN A 7 63.00 17.26 -40.50
N GLN A 8 62.66 16.56 -39.40
CA GLN A 8 61.32 15.99 -39.06
C GLN A 8 60.74 14.82 -39.93
N ILE A 9 60.04 13.77 -39.45
CA ILE A 9 59.14 13.52 -38.30
C ILE A 9 59.02 11.99 -37.99
N PHE A 10 58.84 11.68 -36.69
CA PHE A 10 58.23 10.55 -35.97
C PHE A 10 57.26 9.62 -36.76
N SER A 11 57.34 8.27 -36.67
CA SER A 11 56.69 7.34 -35.69
C SER A 11 55.15 7.46 -35.56
N PRO A 12 54.41 6.44 -35.05
CA PRO A 12 54.52 4.99 -35.17
C PRO A 12 53.14 4.34 -35.51
N ALA A 13 53.16 3.03 -35.73
CA ALA A 13 52.00 2.18 -35.99
C ALA A 13 50.93 2.25 -34.88
N LEU A 14 49.67 2.41 -35.32
CA LEU A 14 48.46 2.41 -34.52
C LEU A 14 48.18 0.99 -33.99
N LEU A 15 48.41 0.76 -32.69
CA LEU A 15 48.00 -0.47 -32.01
C LEU A 15 46.52 -0.34 -31.60
N VAL A 16 45.63 -1.08 -32.27
CA VAL A 16 44.19 -1.09 -31.96
C VAL A 16 43.95 -2.03 -30.78
N LEU A 17 43.76 -1.46 -29.59
CA LEU A 17 43.36 -2.16 -28.37
C LEU A 17 41.86 -2.49 -28.43
N LYS A 18 41.49 -3.75 -28.63
CA LYS A 18 40.10 -4.23 -28.52
C LYS A 18 39.71 -4.37 -27.05
N VAL A 19 39.05 -3.35 -26.49
CA VAL A 19 38.39 -3.43 -25.19
C VAL A 19 37.08 -4.20 -25.37
N SER A 20 37.03 -5.43 -24.86
CA SER A 20 35.79 -6.21 -24.77
C SER A 20 34.97 -5.69 -23.60
N ILE A 21 33.91 -4.93 -23.90
CA ILE A 21 32.92 -4.50 -22.90
C ILE A 21 32.05 -5.72 -22.56
N ILE A 22 32.31 -6.32 -21.41
CA ILE A 22 31.41 -7.30 -20.80
C ILE A 22 30.21 -6.52 -20.26
N LEU A 23 29.09 -6.56 -20.99
CA LEU A 23 27.82 -5.99 -20.58
C LEU A 23 27.24 -6.89 -19.47
N LEU A 24 27.50 -6.55 -18.20
CA LEU A 24 26.81 -7.14 -17.06
C LEU A 24 25.32 -6.77 -17.14
N ILE A 25 24.51 -7.67 -17.67
CA ILE A 25 23.05 -7.60 -17.56
C ILE A 25 22.71 -7.97 -16.13
N LEU A 26 22.76 -6.99 -15.22
CA LEU A 26 22.17 -7.14 -13.89
C LEU A 26 20.65 -7.28 -14.09
N PRO A 27 20.00 -8.33 -13.56
CA PRO A 27 18.56 -8.34 -13.49
C PRO A 27 18.15 -7.19 -12.57
N VAL A 28 17.61 -6.14 -13.17
CA VAL A 28 16.91 -5.09 -12.42
C VAL A 28 15.69 -5.77 -11.82
N SER A 29 15.79 -6.18 -10.56
CA SER A 29 14.65 -6.53 -9.73
C SER A 29 13.80 -5.28 -9.66
N LYS A 30 12.79 -5.17 -10.54
CA LYS A 30 11.72 -4.18 -10.35
C LYS A 30 11.12 -4.48 -8.99
N SER A 31 11.38 -3.63 -8.00
CA SER A 31 10.62 -3.67 -6.76
C SER A 31 9.17 -3.41 -7.17
N PHE A 32 8.35 -4.43 -6.99
CA PHE A 32 6.92 -4.28 -7.20
C PHE A 32 6.40 -3.46 -6.03
N SER A 33 6.41 -2.14 -6.17
CA SER A 33 5.60 -1.29 -5.32
C SER A 33 4.20 -1.31 -5.89
N SER A 34 3.43 -2.36 -5.57
CA SER A 34 1.99 -2.34 -5.73
C SER A 34 1.47 -1.29 -4.74
N SER A 35 1.17 -0.08 -5.21
CA SER A 35 0.47 0.89 -4.37
C SER A 35 -0.82 0.23 -3.87
N ALA A 36 -0.98 0.15 -2.55
CA ALA A 36 -2.18 -0.41 -1.93
C ALA A 36 -3.44 0.23 -2.56
N PRO A 37 -4.37 -0.55 -3.15
CA PRO A 37 -5.56 0.01 -3.75
C PRO A 37 -6.37 0.78 -2.69
N ASN A 38 -6.90 1.93 -3.07
CA ASN A 38 -7.75 2.70 -2.18
C ASN A 38 -9.17 2.10 -2.17
N LEU A 39 -9.49 1.34 -1.11
CA LEU A 39 -10.81 0.75 -0.89
C LEU A 39 -11.65 1.54 0.13
N ASP A 40 -11.30 2.79 0.42
CA ASP A 40 -11.89 3.54 1.54
C ASP A 40 -13.28 4.11 1.21
N GLY A 41 -13.64 4.28 -0.06
CA GLY A 41 -14.94 4.83 -0.46
C GLY A 41 -15.37 6.02 0.41
N ASP A 42 -16.57 5.93 0.98
CA ASP A 42 -17.17 6.98 1.82
C ASP A 42 -16.71 6.97 3.29
N SER A 43 -15.93 5.99 3.72
CA SER A 43 -15.58 5.82 5.13
C SER A 43 -14.58 6.85 5.67
N GLN A 44 -13.80 7.52 4.80
CA GLN A 44 -12.91 8.64 5.15
C GLN A 44 -12.05 8.39 6.42
N PRO A 45 -11.22 7.31 6.47
CA PRO A 45 -10.45 6.93 7.67
C PRO A 45 -9.43 7.95 8.15
N ASN A 46 -9.11 8.96 7.33
CA ASN A 46 -8.14 10.00 7.66
C ASN A 46 -8.77 11.22 8.37
N ARG A 47 -10.10 11.36 8.38
CA ARG A 47 -10.82 12.48 9.05
C ARG A 47 -11.16 12.16 10.50
N VAL A 48 -10.12 11.98 11.32
CA VAL A 48 -10.22 11.52 12.72
C VAL A 48 -10.19 12.64 13.76
N LYS A 49 -10.08 13.91 13.34
CA LYS A 49 -10.13 15.03 14.28
C LYS A 49 -11.57 15.19 14.76
N PHE A 50 -11.75 15.44 16.05
CA PHE A 50 -13.09 15.58 16.63
C PHE A 50 -13.92 16.67 15.94
N SER A 51 -13.30 17.79 15.53
CA SER A 51 -13.95 18.85 14.78
C SER A 51 -14.49 18.40 13.42
N GLU A 52 -13.81 17.46 12.75
CA GLU A 52 -14.26 16.92 11.46
C GLU A 52 -15.45 15.98 11.67
N CYS A 53 -15.38 15.10 12.67
CA CYS A 53 -16.50 14.22 13.03
C CYS A 53 -17.73 15.02 13.49
N MET A 54 -17.53 16.13 14.21
CA MET A 54 -18.60 17.03 14.63
C MET A 54 -19.26 17.72 13.44
N ALA A 55 -18.48 18.17 12.46
CA ALA A 55 -19.03 18.79 11.25
C ALA A 55 -19.97 17.83 10.49
N ASP A 56 -19.58 16.56 10.38
CA ASP A 56 -20.40 15.52 9.73
C ASP A 56 -21.70 15.24 10.50
N VAL A 57 -21.65 15.27 11.84
CA VAL A 57 -22.85 15.16 12.68
C VAL A 57 -23.77 16.36 12.46
N GLN A 58 -23.23 17.57 12.47
CA GLN A 58 -24.01 18.80 12.29
C GLN A 58 -24.70 18.87 10.93
N GLU A 59 -24.08 18.33 9.88
CA GLU A 59 -24.67 18.22 8.53
C GLU A 59 -25.96 17.39 8.53
N THR A 60 -26.06 16.39 9.42
CA THR A 60 -27.15 15.40 9.41
C THR A 60 -28.10 15.50 10.60
N THR A 61 -27.88 16.41 11.54
CA THR A 61 -28.64 16.48 12.81
C THR A 61 -29.10 17.89 13.17
N SER A 62 -30.11 18.38 12.45
CA SER A 62 -30.80 19.62 12.83
C SER A 62 -31.62 19.41 14.11
N GLY A 63 -31.41 20.27 15.11
CA GLY A 63 -32.20 20.28 16.36
C GLY A 63 -31.79 19.26 17.42
N TRP A 64 -30.69 18.52 17.23
CA TRP A 64 -30.15 17.62 18.26
C TRP A 64 -29.53 18.40 19.43
N GLU A 65 -29.59 17.80 20.62
CA GLU A 65 -28.92 18.37 21.78
C GLU A 65 -27.40 18.25 21.65
N LYS A 66 -26.67 19.21 22.24
CA LYS A 66 -25.20 19.24 22.20
C LYS A 66 -24.57 17.94 22.71
N GLN A 67 -25.16 17.34 23.75
CA GLN A 67 -24.66 16.07 24.29
C GLN A 67 -24.81 14.93 23.28
N GLN A 68 -25.95 14.84 22.58
CA GLN A 68 -26.17 13.83 21.54
C GLN A 68 -25.20 14.00 20.37
N MET A 69 -25.00 15.25 19.93
CA MET A 69 -24.04 15.55 18.87
C MET A 69 -22.61 15.15 19.25
N ASN A 70 -22.19 15.43 20.49
CA ASN A 70 -20.88 15.03 21.00
C ASN A 70 -20.69 13.51 21.05
N SER A 71 -21.71 12.78 21.50
CA SER A 71 -21.69 11.32 21.52
C SER A 71 -21.60 10.74 20.11
N ALA A 72 -22.39 11.25 19.16
CA ALA A 72 -22.34 10.82 17.77
C ALA A 72 -20.98 11.10 17.11
N ALA A 73 -20.43 12.32 17.31
CA ALA A 73 -19.13 12.70 16.76
C ALA A 73 -18.01 11.81 17.32
N THR A 74 -18.08 11.48 18.62
CA THR A 74 -17.16 10.55 19.27
C THR A 74 -17.24 9.16 18.63
N ALA A 75 -18.45 8.65 18.40
CA ALA A 75 -18.66 7.33 17.79
C ALA A 75 -18.09 7.27 16.36
N ILE A 76 -18.37 8.28 15.52
CA ILE A 76 -17.84 8.37 14.15
C ILE A 76 -16.30 8.42 14.16
N CYS A 77 -15.72 9.27 15.00
CA CYS A 77 -14.27 9.38 15.15
C CYS A 77 -13.64 8.05 15.59
N ASN A 78 -14.26 7.34 16.52
CA ASN A 78 -13.78 6.04 16.97
C ASN A 78 -13.88 4.99 15.86
N ALA A 79 -14.96 4.98 15.09
CA ALA A 79 -15.14 4.09 13.95
C ALA A 79 -14.06 4.32 12.88
N ARG A 80 -13.78 5.60 12.53
CA ARG A 80 -12.70 5.97 11.59
C ARG A 80 -11.32 5.54 12.08
N LYS A 81 -11.00 5.79 13.35
CA LYS A 81 -9.73 5.34 13.96
C LYS A 81 -9.57 3.83 13.93
N ALA A 82 -10.64 3.09 14.24
CA ALA A 82 -10.62 1.64 14.22
C ALA A 82 -10.45 1.10 12.79
N HIS A 83 -11.14 1.69 11.81
CA HIS A 83 -10.94 1.37 10.39
C HIS A 83 -9.47 1.64 9.97
N ALA A 84 -8.95 2.84 10.20
CA ALA A 84 -7.57 3.18 9.85
C ALA A 84 -6.55 2.21 10.46
N LYS A 85 -6.75 1.81 11.73
CA LYS A 85 -5.91 0.84 12.42
C LYS A 85 -5.92 -0.53 11.74
N GLU A 86 -7.09 -1.10 11.44
CA GLU A 86 -7.18 -2.43 10.82
C GLU A 86 -6.68 -2.42 9.37
N LYS A 87 -6.89 -1.33 8.63
CA LYS A 87 -6.29 -1.13 7.30
C LYS A 87 -4.76 -1.13 7.38
N ALA A 88 -4.19 -0.39 8.32
CA ALA A 88 -2.75 -0.36 8.53
C ALA A 88 -2.19 -1.73 8.93
N ARG A 89 -2.89 -2.46 9.80
CA ARG A 89 -2.54 -3.83 10.19
C ARG A 89 -2.53 -4.77 8.98
N PHE A 90 -3.57 -4.73 8.15
CA PHE A 90 -3.64 -5.53 6.93
C PHE A 90 -2.47 -5.24 5.98
N ILE A 91 -2.19 -3.96 5.70
CA ILE A 91 -1.06 -3.55 4.85
C ILE A 91 0.28 -4.04 5.42
N ALA A 92 0.46 -3.93 6.74
CA ALA A 92 1.68 -4.43 7.40
C ALA A 92 1.82 -5.95 7.31
N ALA A 93 0.72 -6.70 7.44
CA ALA A 93 0.71 -8.16 7.29
C ALA A 93 1.11 -8.58 5.87
N ILE A 94 0.56 -7.92 4.84
CA ILE A 94 0.92 -8.13 3.44
C ILE A 94 2.40 -7.84 3.21
N SER A 95 2.88 -6.67 3.65
CA SER A 95 4.29 -6.29 3.50
C SER A 95 5.24 -7.28 4.18
N LYS A 96 4.84 -7.79 5.36
CA LYS A 96 5.62 -8.82 6.07
C LYS A 96 5.64 -10.15 5.31
N LEU A 97 4.52 -10.55 4.72
CA LEU A 97 4.42 -11.76 3.91
C LEU A 97 5.33 -11.65 2.68
N GLU A 98 5.21 -10.56 1.91
CA GLU A 98 6.03 -10.30 0.72
C GLU A 98 7.52 -10.33 1.07
N LYS A 99 7.92 -9.66 2.15
CA LYS A 99 9.32 -9.65 2.62
C LYS A 99 9.83 -11.04 3.04
N GLN A 100 8.99 -11.85 3.68
CA GLN A 100 9.39 -13.17 4.15
C GLN A 100 9.71 -14.12 2.99
N TYR A 101 8.97 -14.00 1.89
CA TYR A 101 9.14 -14.84 0.70
C TYR A 101 9.95 -14.15 -0.41
N GLU A 102 10.48 -12.95 -0.15
CA GLU A 102 11.38 -12.27 -1.07
C GLU A 102 12.63 -13.13 -1.32
N GLY A 103 12.91 -13.45 -2.59
CA GLY A 103 14.04 -14.30 -2.97
C GLY A 103 13.82 -15.81 -2.77
N TYR A 104 12.67 -16.24 -2.25
CA TYR A 104 12.29 -17.66 -2.20
C TYR A 104 11.78 -18.10 -3.57
N THR A 105 12.70 -18.33 -4.50
CA THR A 105 12.39 -18.73 -5.89
C THR A 105 12.14 -20.23 -6.04
N ASN A 106 12.47 -21.04 -5.02
CA ASN A 106 12.17 -22.47 -5.04
C ASN A 106 10.67 -22.69 -5.19
N HIS A 107 10.26 -23.59 -6.09
CA HIS A 107 8.85 -23.86 -6.41
C HIS A 107 8.00 -22.64 -6.80
N GLY A 108 8.61 -21.50 -7.16
CA GLY A 108 7.89 -20.28 -7.57
C GLY A 108 7.14 -19.56 -6.45
N PHE A 109 7.54 -19.73 -5.18
CA PHE A 109 6.89 -19.08 -4.05
C PHE A 109 6.81 -17.56 -4.19
N ASP A 110 7.85 -16.93 -4.75
CA ASP A 110 7.88 -15.50 -5.05
C ASP A 110 6.76 -15.04 -6.00
N GLN A 111 6.39 -15.87 -6.98
CA GLN A 111 5.25 -15.61 -7.87
C GLN A 111 3.92 -15.86 -7.16
N HIS A 112 3.82 -16.95 -6.40
CA HIS A 112 2.61 -17.30 -5.65
C HIS A 112 2.27 -16.26 -4.58
N VAL A 113 3.26 -15.67 -3.91
CA VAL A 113 3.03 -14.64 -2.89
C VAL A 113 2.45 -13.36 -3.50
N LYS A 114 2.87 -12.97 -4.71
CA LYS A 114 2.26 -11.83 -5.41
C LYS A 114 0.79 -12.08 -5.72
N VAL A 115 0.46 -13.28 -6.19
CA VAL A 115 -0.93 -13.70 -6.44
C VAL A 115 -1.72 -13.69 -5.14
N ALA A 116 -1.18 -14.27 -4.07
CA ALA A 116 -1.83 -14.30 -2.76
C ALA A 116 -2.07 -12.89 -2.17
N THR A 117 -1.13 -11.96 -2.35
CA THR A 117 -1.32 -10.55 -1.97
C THR A 117 -2.48 -9.92 -2.75
N GLN A 118 -2.56 -10.14 -4.06
CA GLN A 118 -3.65 -9.63 -4.89
C GLN A 118 -5.00 -10.24 -4.47
N ASP A 119 -5.03 -11.53 -4.19
CA ASP A 119 -6.23 -12.22 -3.71
C ASP A 119 -6.68 -11.68 -2.36
N ALA A 120 -5.76 -11.36 -1.45
CA ALA A 120 -6.08 -10.74 -0.18
C ALA A 120 -6.77 -9.37 -0.37
N TRP A 121 -6.28 -8.53 -1.30
CA TRP A 121 -6.96 -7.28 -1.65
C TRP A 121 -8.36 -7.51 -2.24
N ASN A 122 -8.50 -8.53 -3.09
CA ASN A 122 -9.80 -8.91 -3.66
C ASN A 122 -10.78 -9.40 -2.58
N ILE A 123 -10.30 -10.13 -1.56
CA ILE A 123 -11.12 -10.55 -0.42
C ILE A 123 -11.64 -9.34 0.36
N VAL A 124 -10.78 -8.35 0.65
CA VAL A 124 -11.21 -7.10 1.31
C VAL A 124 -12.29 -6.40 0.47
N LYS A 125 -12.04 -6.21 -0.84
CA LYS A 125 -12.99 -5.57 -1.76
C LYS A 125 -14.33 -6.29 -1.77
N ASN A 126 -14.33 -7.60 -1.99
CA ASN A 126 -15.56 -8.39 -2.08
C ASN A 126 -16.31 -8.42 -0.74
N CYS A 127 -15.61 -8.43 0.40
CA CYS A 127 -16.23 -8.30 1.71
C CYS A 127 -16.94 -6.95 1.88
N ILE A 128 -16.31 -5.85 1.44
CA ILE A 128 -16.90 -4.51 1.49
C ILE A 128 -18.14 -4.47 0.60
N GLU A 129 -18.01 -4.87 -0.67
CA GLU A 129 -19.11 -4.85 -1.65
C GLU A 129 -20.29 -5.71 -1.19
N PHE A 130 -20.01 -6.90 -0.66
CA PHE A 130 -21.04 -7.77 -0.09
C PHE A 130 -21.77 -7.08 1.07
N LYS A 131 -21.04 -6.55 2.06
CA LYS A 131 -21.67 -5.95 3.25
C LYS A 131 -22.39 -4.65 2.91
N GLU A 132 -21.81 -3.78 2.08
CA GLU A 132 -22.41 -2.51 1.68
C GLU A 132 -23.66 -2.72 0.83
N GLY A 133 -23.73 -3.79 0.03
CA GLY A 133 -24.93 -4.17 -0.71
C GLY A 133 -26.16 -4.44 0.17
N PHE A 134 -25.98 -4.74 1.46
CA PHE A 134 -27.05 -4.93 2.43
C PHE A 134 -27.24 -3.75 3.40
N THR A 135 -26.46 -2.67 3.28
CA THR A 135 -26.55 -1.52 4.18
C THR A 135 -26.97 -0.26 3.44
N HIS A 136 -28.02 0.40 3.92
CA HIS A 136 -28.45 1.71 3.44
C HIS A 136 -28.62 2.66 4.65
N PRO A 137 -27.50 3.11 5.26
CA PRO A 137 -27.55 3.92 6.48
C PRO A 137 -28.20 5.29 6.22
N HIS A 138 -28.76 5.90 7.26
CA HIS A 138 -29.36 7.23 7.23
C HIS A 138 -28.89 8.06 8.43
N ASN A 139 -29.02 9.39 8.34
CA ASN A 139 -28.55 10.35 9.35
C ASN A 139 -27.06 10.12 9.68
N VAL A 140 -26.65 10.29 10.94
CA VAL A 140 -25.26 10.10 11.40
C VAL A 140 -24.68 8.72 11.08
N ALA A 141 -25.52 7.70 10.86
CA ALA A 141 -25.06 6.34 10.55
C ALA A 141 -24.33 6.26 9.20
N ILE A 142 -24.54 7.22 8.28
CA ILE A 142 -23.83 7.26 6.99
C ILE A 142 -22.32 7.43 7.17
N TYR A 143 -21.87 8.00 8.28
CA TYR A 143 -20.46 8.16 8.58
C TYR A 143 -19.90 7.05 9.48
N GLN A 144 -20.76 6.26 10.13
CA GLN A 144 -20.35 5.18 11.02
C GLN A 144 -20.34 3.81 10.33
N VAL A 145 -21.43 3.44 9.66
CA VAL A 145 -21.60 2.09 9.08
C VAL A 145 -20.53 1.74 8.04
N PRO A 146 -20.17 2.63 7.08
CA PRO A 146 -19.11 2.34 6.11
C PRO A 146 -17.74 2.11 6.76
N ASN A 147 -17.47 2.75 7.90
CA ASN A 147 -16.24 2.54 8.69
C ASN A 147 -16.25 1.19 9.40
N ASP A 148 -17.36 0.82 10.02
CA ASP A 148 -17.49 -0.46 10.70
C ASP A 148 -17.39 -1.65 9.74
N VAL A 149 -17.99 -1.54 8.55
CA VAL A 149 -17.86 -2.54 7.47
C VAL A 149 -16.40 -2.72 7.07
N ARG A 150 -15.71 -1.63 6.71
CA ARG A 150 -14.31 -1.68 6.27
C ARG A 150 -13.38 -2.17 7.37
N LYS A 151 -13.53 -1.67 8.59
CA LYS A 151 -12.82 -2.17 9.78
C LYS A 151 -12.91 -3.70 9.86
N SER A 152 -14.12 -4.26 9.77
CA SER A 152 -14.33 -5.70 9.85
C SER A 152 -13.68 -6.47 8.69
N CYS A 153 -13.80 -5.97 7.46
CA CYS A 153 -13.22 -6.62 6.28
C CYS A 153 -11.68 -6.61 6.30
N TYR A 154 -11.06 -5.50 6.70
CA TYR A 154 -9.62 -5.42 6.89
C TYR A 154 -9.16 -6.32 8.04
N ALA A 155 -9.85 -6.32 9.19
CA ALA A 155 -9.48 -7.16 10.34
C ALA A 155 -9.52 -8.66 10.01
N MET A 156 -10.59 -9.11 9.34
CA MET A 156 -10.74 -10.50 8.90
C MET A 156 -9.59 -10.90 7.98
N THR A 157 -9.31 -10.10 6.96
CA THR A 157 -8.29 -10.43 5.95
C THR A 157 -6.88 -10.31 6.53
N ALA A 158 -6.63 -9.36 7.44
CA ALA A 158 -5.38 -9.31 8.18
C ALA A 158 -5.12 -10.62 8.93
N GLY A 159 -6.13 -11.18 9.61
CA GLY A 159 -6.01 -12.49 10.27
C GLY A 159 -5.69 -13.63 9.30
N LEU A 160 -6.30 -13.64 8.11
CA LEU A 160 -5.99 -14.62 7.06
C LEU A 160 -4.53 -14.52 6.62
N VAL A 161 -4.04 -13.31 6.32
CA VAL A 161 -2.64 -13.10 5.90
C VAL A 161 -1.67 -13.46 7.02
N GLU A 162 -1.94 -13.02 8.24
CA GLU A 162 -1.10 -13.29 9.42
C GLU A 162 -0.96 -14.80 9.70
N SER A 163 -2.00 -15.60 9.43
CA SER A 163 -1.96 -17.05 9.59
C SER A 163 -0.96 -17.76 8.66
N GLN A 164 -0.52 -17.09 7.59
CA GLN A 164 0.44 -17.62 6.61
C GLN A 164 1.89 -17.17 6.89
N LEU A 165 2.08 -16.30 7.88
CA LEU A 165 3.41 -15.86 8.30
C LEU A 165 4.10 -16.99 9.07
N ILE A 166 5.38 -17.21 8.77
CA ILE A 166 6.18 -18.17 9.52
C ILE A 166 6.64 -17.45 10.79
N VAL A 167 6.24 -17.96 11.95
CA VAL A 167 6.73 -17.45 13.23
C VAL A 167 8.13 -18.04 13.44
N SER A 168 9.16 -17.27 13.11
CA SER A 168 10.53 -17.59 13.54
C SER A 168 10.55 -17.60 15.06
N LYS A 169 10.80 -18.77 15.65
CA LYS A 169 11.08 -18.92 17.09
C LYS A 169 12.49 -18.45 17.42
#